data_AF-A0A3M1BRK8-F1
#
_entry.id   AF-A0A3M1BRK8-F1
#
_cell.length_a   1.000
_cell.length_b   1.000
_cell.length_c   1.000
_cell.angle_alpha   90.00
_cell.angle_beta   90.00
_cell.angle_gamma   90.00
#
_symmetry.space_group_name_H-M   'P 1'
#
loop_
_entity.id
_entity.type
_entity.pdbx_description
1 polymer ?
#
loop_
_entity_poly.entity_id
_entity_poly.type
_entity_poly.pdbx_seq_one_letter_code
_entity_poly.pdbx_strand_id
1 'polypeptide(L)'
;MVQGGEIHVEGLARTTAERPLLVELIAPDGRVVGSRLAGVLPTQHGEHHPFEVDIRYQVSEPTWVRLTVSERGPVDPPGALNIASVLVLLSP
;
A
#
# COMPACT_ATOMS: atom_id res chain seq x y z
N MET A 1 -3.72 16.02 -1.42
CA MET A 1 -4.38 15.96 -0.10
C MET A 1 -5.59 15.06 -0.24
N VAL A 2 -5.83 14.15 0.70
CA VAL A 2 -6.97 13.22 0.71
C VAL A 2 -7.81 13.48 1.96
N GLN A 3 -9.13 13.36 1.84
CA GLN A 3 -10.13 13.66 2.88
C GLN A 3 -11.23 12.58 2.88
N GLY A 4 -11.99 12.46 3.97
CA GLY A 4 -13.16 11.57 4.05
C GLY A 4 -12.88 10.19 4.66
N GLY A 5 -11.72 10.00 5.29
CA GLY A 5 -11.40 8.78 6.05
C GLY A 5 -11.12 7.54 5.20
N GLU A 6 -11.02 7.67 3.88
CA GLU A 6 -10.68 6.59 2.95
C GLU A 6 -9.77 7.09 1.83
N ILE A 7 -8.79 6.27 1.44
CA ILE A 7 -7.92 6.52 0.29
C ILE A 7 -7.98 5.33 -0.66
N HIS A 8 -8.27 5.61 -1.93
CA HIS A 8 -8.15 4.63 -3.01
C HIS A 8 -6.70 4.58 -3.49
N VAL A 9 -6.16 3.37 -3.61
CA VAL A 9 -4.80 3.12 -4.09
C VAL A 9 -4.85 2.11 -5.21
N GLU A 10 -4.36 2.50 -6.38
CA GLU A 10 -4.22 1.64 -7.55
C GLU A 10 -2.81 1.71 -8.11
N GLY A 11 -2.38 0.65 -8.80
CA GLY A 11 -1.08 0.63 -9.44
C GLY A 11 -0.75 -0.68 -10.13
N LEU A 12 0.46 -0.76 -10.68
CA LEU A 12 1.03 -1.95 -11.29
C LEU A 12 2.17 -2.48 -10.43
N ALA A 13 2.07 -3.74 -9.99
CA ALA A 13 3.12 -4.41 -9.24
C ALA A 13 3.83 -5.43 -10.12
N ARG A 14 5.17 -5.44 -10.07
CA ARG A 14 5.98 -6.45 -10.75
C ARG A 14 6.24 -7.63 -9.83
N THR A 15 5.29 -8.54 -9.75
CA THR A 15 5.35 -9.70 -8.86
C THR A 15 5.17 -11.00 -9.64
N THR A 16 5.80 -12.07 -9.18
CA THR A 16 5.70 -13.40 -9.79
C THR A 16 4.60 -14.26 -9.18
N ALA A 17 3.93 -13.76 -8.14
CA ALA A 17 2.99 -14.54 -7.34
C ALA A 17 1.63 -13.86 -7.24
N GLU A 18 0.57 -14.66 -7.15
CA GLU A 18 -0.80 -14.24 -6.80
C GLU A 18 -0.93 -13.77 -5.33
N ARG A 19 0.17 -13.30 -4.74
CA ARG A 19 0.22 -12.89 -3.34
C ARG A 19 -0.31 -11.47 -3.20
N PRO A 20 -1.09 -11.20 -2.16
CA PRO A 20 -1.57 -9.85 -1.93
C PRO A 20 -0.42 -8.92 -1.54
N LEU A 21 -0.49 -7.67 -1.99
CA LEU A 21 0.38 -6.59 -1.55
C LEU A 21 -0.14 -6.04 -0.23
N LEU A 22 0.74 -5.74 0.71
CA LEU A 22 0.38 -4.95 1.87
C LEU A 22 0.54 -3.47 1.55
N VAL A 23 -0.54 -2.71 1.75
CA VAL A 23 -0.52 -1.26 1.68
C VAL A 23 -0.71 -0.66 3.07
N GLU A 24 0.22 0.19 3.50
CA GLU A 24 0.24 0.83 4.81
C GLU A 24 0.33 2.35 4.68
N LEU A 25 -0.38 3.06 5.55
CA LEU A 25 -0.29 4.50 5.73
C LEU A 25 0.43 4.75 7.05
N ILE A 26 1.68 5.19 6.99
CA ILE A 26 2.55 5.32 8.16
C ILE A 26 2.75 6.80 8.48
N ALA A 27 2.31 7.24 9.65
CA ALA A 27 2.51 8.60 10.13
C ALA A 27 3.98 8.86 10.52
N PRO A 28 4.40 10.13 10.71
CA PRO A 28 5.80 10.48 10.98
C PRO A 28 6.34 9.92 12.30
N ASP A 29 5.44 9.65 13.25
CA ASP A 29 5.69 8.98 14.53
C ASP A 29 5.88 7.45 14.39
N GLY A 30 5.76 6.90 13.17
CA GLY A 30 5.86 5.48 12.88
C GLY A 30 4.56 4.70 13.08
N ARG A 31 3.47 5.36 13.50
CA ARG A 31 2.18 4.71 13.69
C ARG A 31 1.50 4.40 12.36
N VAL A 32 0.96 3.20 12.22
CA VAL A 32 0.10 2.85 11.07
C VAL A 32 -1.30 3.44 11.32
N VAL A 33 -1.72 4.39 10.47
CA VAL A 33 -3.03 5.05 10.58
C VAL A 33 -4.10 4.41 9.70
N GLY A 34 -3.70 3.45 8.86
CA GLY A 34 -4.55 2.62 8.01
C GLY A 34 -3.71 1.58 7.28
N SER A 35 -4.26 0.39 7.08
CA SER A 35 -3.62 -0.66 6.29
C SER A 35 -4.64 -1.62 5.68
N ARG A 36 -4.30 -2.18 4.53
CA ARG A 36 -5.10 -3.21 3.87
C ARG A 36 -4.25 -4.08 2.95
N LEU A 37 -4.71 -5.31 2.73
CA LEU A 37 -4.18 -6.19 1.70
C LEU A 37 -4.87 -5.88 0.36
N ALA A 38 -4.08 -5.61 -0.66
CA ALA A 38 -4.53 -5.45 -2.03
C ALA A 38 -4.34 -6.77 -2.79
N GLY A 39 -5.40 -7.27 -3.41
CA GLY A 39 -5.30 -8.39 -4.33
C GLY A 39 -4.56 -7.96 -5.60
N VAL A 40 -3.69 -8.83 -6.11
CA VAL A 40 -3.04 -8.65 -7.41
C VAL A 40 -3.83 -9.45 -8.44
N LEU A 41 -4.22 -8.82 -9.54
CA LEU A 41 -4.95 -9.46 -10.63
C LEU A 41 -3.96 -9.95 -11.70
N PRO A 42 -3.77 -11.27 -11.89
CA PRO A 42 -2.82 -11.76 -12.89
C PRO A 42 -3.21 -11.35 -14.31
N THR A 43 -2.26 -10.85 -15.07
CA THR A 43 -2.41 -10.54 -16.50
C THR A 43 -1.75 -11.64 -17.32
N GLN A 44 -2.41 -12.09 -18.40
CA GLN A 44 -1.93 -13.20 -19.23
C GLN A 44 -0.62 -12.88 -19.97
N HIS A 45 -0.28 -11.60 -20.09
CA HIS A 45 0.88 -11.10 -20.82
C HIS A 45 1.54 -9.95 -20.05
N GLY A 46 2.59 -10.24 -19.29
CA GLY A 46 3.46 -9.22 -18.69
C GLY A 46 3.94 -9.58 -17.29
N GLU A 47 5.06 -8.97 -16.90
CA GLU A 47 5.59 -9.06 -15.53
C GLU A 47 4.85 -8.14 -14.55
N HIS A 48 4.00 -7.23 -15.06
CA HIS A 48 3.28 -6.23 -14.26
C HIS A 48 1.80 -6.58 -14.16
N HIS A 49 1.31 -6.61 -12.92
CA HIS A 49 -0.05 -7.00 -12.58
C HIS A 49 -0.74 -5.85 -11.81
N PRO A 50 -1.96 -5.45 -12.20
CA PRO A 50 -2.69 -4.39 -11.52
C PRO A 50 -3.14 -4.84 -10.13
N PHE A 51 -3.22 -3.86 -9.22
CA PHE A 51 -3.87 -3.99 -7.92
C PHE A 51 -4.67 -2.73 -7.63
N GLU A 52 -5.74 -2.88 -6.86
CA GLU A 52 -6.52 -1.78 -6.31
C GLU A 52 -6.92 -2.09 -4.86
N VAL A 53 -7.01 -1.05 -4.03
CA VAL A 53 -7.48 -1.19 -2.64
C VAL A 53 -7.96 0.13 -2.06
N ASP A 54 -9.09 0.11 -1.36
CA ASP A 54 -9.55 1.23 -0.53
C ASP A 54 -9.09 1.04 0.91
N ILE A 55 -8.38 2.02 1.45
CA ILE A 55 -7.81 1.97 2.80
C ILE A 55 -8.50 3.01 3.66
N ARG A 56 -9.22 2.54 4.69
CA ARG A 56 -9.73 3.44 5.72
C ARG A 56 -8.59 3.94 6.59
N TYR A 57 -8.62 5.23 6.89
CA TYR A 57 -7.63 5.87 7.74
C TYR A 57 -8.30 6.75 8.81
N GLN A 58 -7.59 6.97 9.91
CA GLN A 58 -8.03 7.90 10.94
C GLN A 58 -6.91 8.82 11.39
N VAL A 59 -7.12 10.12 11.19
CA VAL A 59 -6.24 11.21 11.66
C VAL A 59 -7.10 12.28 12.32
N SER A 60 -6.58 12.94 13.37
CA SER A 60 -7.28 14.01 14.08
C SER A 60 -6.96 15.41 13.56
N GLU A 61 -5.90 15.52 12.76
CA GLU A 61 -5.40 16.77 12.17
C GLU A 61 -4.71 16.46 10.82
N PRO A 62 -4.50 17.46 9.94
CA PRO A 62 -3.77 17.26 8.70
C PRO A 62 -2.40 16.62 8.94
N THR A 63 -2.22 15.39 8.44
CA THR A 63 -1.05 14.54 8.74
C THR A 63 -0.40 14.07 7.45
N TRP A 64 0.90 14.34 7.30
CA TRP A 64 1.70 13.71 6.26
C TRP A 64 1.95 12.24 6.61
N VAL A 65 1.53 11.33 5.74
CA VAL A 65 1.80 9.90 5.88
C VAL A 65 2.67 9.41 4.73
N ARG A 66 3.49 8.41 5.02
CA ARG A 66 4.13 7.60 4.00
C ARG A 66 3.21 6.45 3.64
N LEU A 67 2.67 6.48 2.43
CA LEU A 67 2.01 5.32 1.83
C LEU A 67 3.12 4.36 1.39
N THR A 68 3.05 3.12 1.84
CA THR A 68 3.99 2.07 1.47
C THR A 68 3.23 0.89 0.89
N VAL A 69 3.66 0.41 -0.27
CA VAL A 69 3.19 -0.84 -0.88
C VAL A 69 4.34 -1.83 -0.79
N SER A 70 4.10 -3.01 -0.22
CA SER A 70 5.11 -4.03 -0.03
C SER A 70 4.60 -5.45 -0.28
N GLU A 71 5.43 -6.29 -0.87
CA GLU A 71 5.17 -7.74 -0.94
C GLU A 71 5.61 -8.42 0.37
N ARG A 72 4.65 -8.98 1.11
CA ARG A 72 4.96 -9.86 2.25
C ARG A 72 4.93 -11.31 1.79
N GLY A 73 6.10 -11.94 1.75
CA GLY A 73 6.24 -13.38 1.50
C GLY A 73 7.10 -14.06 2.57
N PRO A 74 7.04 -15.39 2.70
CA PRO A 74 8.11 -16.14 3.35
C PRO A 74 9.31 -16.07 2.41
N VAL A 75 10.17 -15.07 2.59
CA VAL A 75 11.46 -15.02 1.90
C VAL A 75 12.52 -15.38 2.93
N ASP A 76 13.39 -16.31 2.55
CA ASP A 76 14.63 -16.61 3.25
C ASP A 76 15.78 -16.15 2.32
N PRO A 77 16.55 -15.11 2.68
CA PRO A 77 16.43 -14.30 3.90
C PRO A 77 15.20 -13.36 3.86
N PRO A 78 14.65 -12.98 5.03
CA PRO A 78 13.47 -12.12 5.10
C PRO A 78 13.75 -10.74 4.50
N GLY A 79 13.07 -10.43 3.41
CA GLY A 79 13.14 -9.13 2.75
C GLY A 79 11.86 -8.85 1.97
N ALA A 80 11.37 -7.62 2.03
CA ALA A 80 10.29 -7.16 1.16
C ALA A 80 10.84 -7.09 -0.28
N LEU A 81 10.26 -7.88 -1.19
CA LEU A 81 10.81 -8.09 -2.54
C LEU A 81 10.60 -6.86 -3.45
N ASN A 82 9.53 -6.10 -3.21
CA ASN A 82 9.22 -4.85 -3.89
C ASN A 82 8.63 -3.87 -2.88
N ILE A 83 9.25 -2.70 -2.72
CA ILE A 83 8.73 -1.59 -1.91
C ILE A 83 8.59 -0.37 -2.81
N ALA A 84 7.39 0.19 -2.86
CA ALA A 84 7.15 1.54 -3.36
C ALA A 84 6.64 2.41 -2.21
N SER A 85 7.05 3.68 -2.18
CA SER A 85 6.55 4.62 -1.19
C SER A 85 6.33 6.02 -1.73
N VAL A 86 5.28 6.69 -1.26
CA VAL A 86 4.97 8.07 -1.60
C VAL A 86 4.44 8.82 -0.36
N LEU A 87 4.72 10.12 -0.28
CA LEU A 87 4.17 10.97 0.78
C LEU A 87 2.80 11.50 0.36
N VAL A 88 1.81 11.34 1.25
CA VAL A 88 0.44 11.79 1.05
C VAL A 88 0.01 12.61 2.26
N LEU A 89 -0.61 13.77 2.02
CA LEU A 89 -1.25 14.55 3.08
C LEU A 89 -2.68 14.06 3.29
N LEU A 90 -2.98 13.49 4.46
CA LEU A 90 -4.33 13.12 4.89
C LEU A 90 -4.94 14.22 5.74
N SER A 91 -6.23 14.44 5.61
CA SER A 91 -7.02 15.24 6.55
C SER A 91 -8.21 14.42 7.06
N PRO A 92 -8.76 14.78 8.24
CA PRO A 92 -9.94 14.13 8.80
C PRO A 92 -11.09 14.01 7.79
#